data_AF-A0A1V5KP66-F1
#
_entry.id   AF-A0A1V5KP66-F1
#
_cell.length_a   1.000
_cell.length_b   1.000
_cell.length_c   1.000
_cell.angle_alpha   90.00
_cell.angle_beta   90.00
_cell.angle_gamma   90.00
#
_symmetry.space_group_name_H-M   'P 1'
#
loop_
_entity.id
_entity.type
_entity.pdbx_description
1 polymer ?
#
loop_
_entity_poly.entity_id
_entity_poly.type
_entity_poly.pdbx_seq_one_letter_code
_entity_poly.pdbx_strand_id
1 'polypeptide(L)'
;MIDRLACGGDPVAVSLPRAFLEKDSLDFSFSGLKTAVINYLHRSGQRGEVVNNADLAASFQKAVTDVLVDKTLDAARETGVSTILLAGGVAANTGLRASMKEQAGRESIRVVIPPLILCTDNAAMIACTAYYKYLRGAFAPLTLNAVPDLKLGEDRYEGNFKGVLISPGA
;
A
#
# COMPACT_ATOMS: atom_id res chain seq x y z
N MET A 1 -14.58 -6.58 1.23
CA MET A 1 -15.89 -6.08 1.72
C MET A 1 -16.03 -4.58 1.52
N ILE A 2 -15.22 -3.74 2.17
CA ILE A 2 -15.28 -2.27 2.03
C ILE A 2 -15.20 -1.83 0.57
N ASP A 3 -14.26 -2.40 -0.19
CA ASP A 3 -14.12 -2.10 -1.62
C ASP A 3 -15.41 -2.33 -2.42
N ARG A 4 -16.09 -3.45 -2.17
CA ARG A 4 -17.35 -3.80 -2.82
C ARG A 4 -18.49 -2.85 -2.43
N LEU A 5 -18.54 -2.41 -1.17
CA LEU A 5 -19.58 -1.48 -0.70
C LEU A 5 -19.35 -0.06 -1.23
N ALA A 6 -18.09 0.36 -1.34
CA ALA A 6 -17.72 1.67 -1.83
C ALA A 6 -18.12 1.92 -3.30
N CYS A 7 -18.15 0.89 -4.15
CA CYS A 7 -18.49 1.04 -5.57
C CYS A 7 -19.85 1.69 -5.86
N GLY A 8 -20.81 1.61 -4.92
CA GLY A 8 -22.15 2.18 -5.07
C GLY A 8 -22.44 3.37 -4.16
N GLY A 9 -21.44 3.89 -3.46
CA GLY A 9 -21.60 5.00 -2.50
C GLY A 9 -21.03 6.32 -3.01
N ASP A 10 -21.46 7.41 -2.39
CA ASP A 10 -20.90 8.73 -2.60
C ASP A 10 -19.61 8.92 -1.76
N PRO A 11 -18.43 9.14 -2.39
CA PRO A 11 -17.16 9.30 -1.69
C PRO A 11 -17.02 10.63 -0.93
N VAL A 12 -17.97 11.56 -1.06
CA VAL A 12 -17.98 12.84 -0.33
C VAL A 12 -19.16 13.01 0.63
N ALA A 13 -20.00 12.00 0.77
CA ALA A 13 -21.17 12.03 1.66
C ALA A 13 -20.81 12.16 3.15
N VAL A 14 -19.66 11.62 3.57
CA VAL A 14 -19.18 11.73 4.95
C VAL A 14 -17.83 12.43 5.00
N SER A 15 -17.77 13.56 5.71
CA SER A 15 -16.51 14.27 5.94
C SER A 15 -15.64 13.52 6.94
N LEU A 16 -14.65 12.79 6.43
CA LEU A 16 -13.65 12.07 7.22
C LEU A 16 -12.28 12.75 7.12
N PRO A 17 -11.49 12.77 8.20
CA PRO A 17 -10.19 13.41 8.20
C PRO A 17 -9.19 12.65 7.31
N ARG A 18 -8.33 13.39 6.61
CA ARG A 18 -7.14 12.83 5.98
C ARG A 18 -5.98 13.09 6.92
N ALA A 19 -5.34 12.02 7.39
CA ALA A 19 -4.25 12.10 8.34
C ALA A 19 -2.93 12.35 7.62
N PHE A 20 -2.76 13.58 7.15
CA PHE A 20 -1.43 14.10 6.82
C PHE A 20 -0.73 14.45 8.14
N LEU A 21 0.44 13.83 8.37
CA LEU A 21 1.27 14.10 9.55
C LEU A 21 1.98 15.46 9.38
N GLU A 22 3.23 15.57 9.81
CA GLU A 22 4.03 16.76 9.58
C GLU A 22 4.23 17.02 8.09
N LYS A 23 4.47 18.28 7.74
CA LYS A 23 4.81 18.68 6.37
C LYS A 23 6.05 17.91 5.93
N ASP A 24 6.04 17.39 4.69
CA ASP A 24 7.11 16.60 4.08
C ASP A 24 7.34 15.21 4.73
N SER A 25 6.50 14.80 5.70
CA SER A 25 6.54 13.42 6.22
C SER A 25 5.94 12.45 5.21
N LEU A 26 6.63 11.34 4.94
CA LEU A 26 6.11 10.20 4.17
C LEU A 26 5.44 9.12 5.05
N ASP A 27 5.41 9.32 6.37
CA ASP A 27 4.83 8.35 7.31
C ASP A 27 3.30 8.33 7.26
N PHE A 28 2.69 7.18 7.57
CA PHE A 28 1.23 7.03 7.55
C PHE A 28 0.65 6.92 8.95
N SER A 29 -0.56 7.45 9.15
CA SER A 29 -1.37 7.21 10.34
C SER A 29 -2.84 7.06 9.98
N PHE A 30 -3.47 5.97 10.44
CA PHE A 30 -4.90 5.71 10.16
C PHE A 30 -5.73 5.54 11.44
N SER A 31 -5.11 5.66 12.62
CA SER A 31 -5.80 5.50 13.91
C SER A 31 -6.88 6.56 14.13
N GLY A 32 -6.58 7.82 13.81
CA GLY A 32 -7.54 8.92 13.89
C GLY A 32 -8.75 8.73 12.97
N LEU A 33 -8.53 8.14 11.78
CA LEU A 33 -9.59 7.87 10.81
C LEU A 33 -10.58 6.82 11.36
N LYS A 34 -10.09 5.75 11.99
CA LYS A 34 -10.94 4.76 12.67
C LYS A 34 -11.82 5.43 13.73
N THR A 35 -11.22 6.27 14.57
CA THR A 35 -11.95 6.99 15.63
C THR A 35 -13.01 7.93 15.05
N ALA A 36 -12.70 8.63 13.94
CA ALA A 36 -13.66 9.50 13.27
C ALA A 36 -14.88 8.73 12.73
N VAL A 37 -14.67 7.55 12.13
CA VAL A 37 -15.76 6.68 11.66
C VAL A 37 -16.65 6.21 12.82
N ILE A 38 -16.06 5.75 13.93
CA ILE A 38 -16.81 5.32 15.11
C ILE A 38 -17.64 6.48 15.68
N ASN A 39 -17.04 7.66 15.80
CA ASN A 39 -17.73 8.85 16.30
C ASN A 39 -18.87 9.30 15.39
N TYR A 40 -18.69 9.22 14.06
CA TYR A 40 -19.74 9.50 13.10
C TYR A 40 -20.94 8.56 13.30
N LEU A 41 -20.70 7.25 13.39
CA LEU A 41 -21.75 6.24 13.63
C LEU A 41 -22.49 6.48 14.95
N HIS A 42 -21.76 6.74 16.05
CA HIS A 42 -22.38 7.02 17.34
C HIS A 42 -23.27 8.27 17.31
N ARG A 43 -22.78 9.36 16.70
CA ARG A 43 -23.52 10.62 16.59
C ARG A 43 -24.77 10.48 15.74
N SER A 44 -24.70 9.77 14.62
CA SER A 44 -25.88 9.49 13.78
C SER A 44 -26.89 8.62 14.52
N GLY A 45 -26.43 7.60 15.26
CA GLY A 45 -27.30 6.78 16.11
C GLY A 45 -28.02 7.60 17.20
N GLN A 46 -27.31 8.53 17.85
CA GLN A 46 -27.90 9.44 18.85
C GLN A 46 -28.97 10.38 18.25
N ARG A 47 -28.83 10.76 16.98
CA ARG A 47 -29.80 11.59 16.25
C ARG A 47 -30.93 10.79 15.60
N GLY A 48 -30.89 9.46 15.68
CA GLY A 48 -31.86 8.57 15.01
C GLY A 48 -31.70 8.56 13.47
N GLU A 49 -30.54 8.97 12.96
CA GLU A 49 -30.26 8.97 11.52
C GLU A 49 -29.88 7.57 11.04
N VAL A 50 -30.41 7.18 9.88
CA VAL A 50 -30.00 5.96 9.19
C VAL A 50 -28.73 6.24 8.39
N VAL A 51 -27.64 5.57 8.72
CA VAL A 51 -26.38 5.69 7.99
C VAL A 51 -26.40 4.81 6.74
N ASN A 52 -26.13 5.42 5.58
CA ASN A 52 -25.87 4.66 4.37
C ASN A 52 -24.46 4.05 4.42
N ASN A 53 -24.40 2.72 4.54
CA ASN A 53 -23.14 1.99 4.63
C ASN A 53 -22.28 2.10 3.35
N ALA A 54 -22.89 2.26 2.17
CA ALA A 54 -22.15 2.43 0.92
C ALA A 54 -21.43 3.78 0.90
N ASP A 55 -22.12 4.85 1.27
CA ASP A 55 -21.58 6.21 1.34
C ASP A 55 -20.46 6.33 2.38
N LEU A 56 -20.66 5.73 3.56
CA LEU A 56 -19.62 5.68 4.59
C LEU A 56 -18.40 4.88 4.12
N ALA A 57 -18.61 3.73 3.46
CA ALA A 57 -17.52 2.93 2.91
C ALA A 57 -16.76 3.66 1.79
N ALA A 58 -17.47 4.36 0.90
CA ALA A 58 -16.89 5.16 -0.18
C ALA A 58 -16.09 6.34 0.37
N SER A 59 -16.65 7.08 1.33
CA SER A 59 -15.98 8.21 1.98
C SER A 59 -14.75 7.76 2.78
N PHE A 60 -14.82 6.61 3.47
CA PHE A 60 -13.68 6.01 4.16
C PHE A 60 -12.60 5.56 3.17
N GLN A 61 -12.98 4.85 2.11
CA GLN A 61 -12.04 4.41 1.08
C GLN A 61 -11.33 5.63 0.49
N LYS A 62 -12.07 6.67 0.09
CA LYS A 62 -11.52 7.92 -0.45
C LYS A 62 -10.50 8.54 0.51
N ALA A 63 -10.82 8.67 1.79
CA ALA A 63 -9.90 9.23 2.78
C ALA A 63 -8.58 8.43 2.90
N VAL A 64 -8.63 7.10 2.83
CA VAL A 64 -7.42 6.25 2.84
C VAL A 64 -6.66 6.38 1.52
N THR A 65 -7.34 6.28 0.38
CA THR A 65 -6.69 6.30 -0.94
C THR A 65 -6.01 7.62 -1.23
N ASP A 66 -6.61 8.74 -0.79
CA ASP A 66 -6.03 10.08 -0.97
C ASP A 66 -4.65 10.15 -0.32
N VAL A 67 -4.55 9.78 0.95
CA VAL A 67 -3.29 9.82 1.69
C VAL A 67 -2.25 8.87 1.10
N LEU A 68 -2.66 7.67 0.67
CA LEU A 68 -1.76 6.70 0.05
C LEU A 68 -1.21 7.20 -1.29
N VAL A 69 -2.07 7.77 -2.13
CA VAL A 69 -1.68 8.25 -3.47
C VAL A 69 -0.79 9.48 -3.34
N ASP A 70 -1.21 10.48 -2.57
CA ASP A 70 -0.48 11.73 -2.43
C ASP A 70 0.95 11.48 -1.91
N LYS A 71 1.09 10.76 -0.80
CA LYS A 71 2.42 10.45 -0.24
C LYS A 71 3.28 9.58 -1.15
N THR A 72 2.68 8.70 -1.95
CA THR A 72 3.44 7.88 -2.91
C THR A 72 3.97 8.73 -4.05
N LEU A 73 3.19 9.71 -4.53
CA LEU A 73 3.63 10.65 -5.55
C LEU A 73 4.69 11.61 -5.00
N ASP A 74 4.52 12.11 -3.77
CA ASP A 74 5.54 12.92 -3.10
C ASP A 74 6.86 12.16 -3.00
N ALA A 75 6.83 10.91 -2.52
CA ALA A 75 8.00 10.04 -2.48
C ALA A 75 8.62 9.80 -3.87
N ALA A 76 7.79 9.64 -4.91
CA ALA A 76 8.27 9.46 -6.27
C ALA A 76 8.99 10.71 -6.81
N ARG A 77 8.47 11.90 -6.50
CA ARG A 77 9.10 13.19 -6.85
C ARG A 77 10.41 13.38 -6.08
N GLU A 78 10.43 13.13 -4.78
CA GLU A 78 11.62 13.27 -3.93
C GLU A 78 12.76 12.35 -4.36
N THR A 79 12.44 11.13 -4.79
CA THR A 79 13.43 10.12 -5.21
C THR A 79 13.77 10.17 -6.70
N GLY A 80 13.00 10.91 -7.50
CA GLY A 80 13.19 11.02 -8.95
C GLY A 80 12.89 9.74 -9.73
N VAL A 81 12.11 8.81 -9.16
CA VAL A 81 11.75 7.55 -9.83
C VAL A 81 10.63 7.77 -10.84
N SER A 82 10.72 7.10 -11.99
CA SER A 82 9.69 7.16 -13.05
C SER A 82 8.69 6.02 -12.99
N THR A 83 8.82 5.12 -12.00
CA THR A 83 7.96 3.93 -11.86
C THR A 83 7.58 3.69 -10.41
N ILE A 84 6.28 3.52 -10.16
CA ILE A 84 5.69 3.10 -8.89
C ILE A 84 5.24 1.65 -9.01
N LEU A 85 5.63 0.80 -8.06
CA LEU A 85 5.11 -0.55 -7.90
C LEU A 85 4.09 -0.57 -6.76
N LEU A 86 2.84 -0.92 -7.04
CA LEU A 86 1.79 -1.07 -6.04
C LEU A 86 1.55 -2.56 -5.75
N ALA A 87 1.98 -3.03 -4.57
CA ALA A 87 1.87 -4.43 -4.13
C ALA A 87 1.34 -4.53 -2.68
N GLY A 88 1.08 -5.75 -2.22
CA GLY A 88 0.49 -6.04 -0.91
C GLY A 88 -1.03 -6.19 -0.94
N GLY A 89 -1.63 -6.68 0.15
CA GLY A 89 -3.06 -7.01 0.19
C GLY A 89 -3.99 -5.82 -0.12
N VAL A 90 -3.64 -4.62 0.35
CA VAL A 90 -4.41 -3.38 0.08
C VAL A 90 -4.30 -2.95 -1.39
N ALA A 91 -3.23 -3.33 -2.11
CA ALA A 91 -3.12 -3.11 -3.54
C ALA A 91 -4.20 -3.84 -4.35
N ALA A 92 -4.94 -4.79 -3.77
CA ALA A 92 -6.10 -5.40 -4.40
C ALA A 92 -7.31 -4.45 -4.49
N ASN A 93 -7.33 -3.35 -3.73
CA ASN A 93 -8.42 -2.40 -3.70
C ASN A 93 -8.59 -1.67 -5.05
N THR A 94 -9.79 -1.75 -5.63
CA THR A 94 -10.06 -1.21 -6.96
C THR A 94 -9.98 0.32 -7.01
N GLY A 95 -10.51 1.01 -5.98
CA GLY A 95 -10.42 2.47 -5.86
C GLY A 95 -8.98 2.98 -5.80
N LEU A 96 -8.13 2.32 -4.99
CA LEU A 96 -6.70 2.64 -4.89
C LEU A 96 -5.99 2.45 -6.23
N ARG A 97 -6.22 1.31 -6.91
CA ARG A 97 -5.62 1.03 -8.23
C ARG A 97 -5.99 2.09 -9.24
N ALA A 98 -7.26 2.48 -9.30
CA ALA A 98 -7.76 3.48 -10.23
C ALA A 98 -7.14 4.85 -9.94
N SER A 99 -7.21 5.30 -8.68
CA SER A 99 -6.68 6.61 -8.26
C SER A 99 -5.16 6.72 -8.48
N MET A 100 -4.39 5.69 -8.08
CA MET A 100 -2.94 5.67 -8.27
C MET A 100 -2.56 5.75 -9.76
N LYS A 101 -3.23 4.98 -10.63
CA LYS A 101 -2.98 5.02 -12.08
C LYS A 101 -3.30 6.38 -12.68
N GLU A 102 -4.43 6.96 -12.28
CA GLU A 102 -4.87 8.25 -12.78
C GLU A 102 -3.90 9.35 -12.38
N GLN A 103 -3.59 9.49 -11.09
CA GLN A 103 -2.75 10.58 -10.60
C GLN A 103 -1.30 10.44 -11.06
N ALA A 104 -0.71 9.24 -10.97
CA ALA A 104 0.64 8.99 -11.48
C ALA A 104 0.73 9.22 -13.00
N GLY A 105 -0.32 8.88 -13.75
CA GLY A 105 -0.39 9.10 -15.19
C GLY A 105 -0.33 10.59 -15.57
N ARG A 106 -0.93 11.48 -14.76
CA ARG A 106 -0.83 12.94 -14.96
C ARG A 106 0.59 13.46 -14.81
N GLU A 107 1.43 12.75 -14.07
CA GLU A 107 2.85 13.08 -13.85
C GLU A 107 3.80 12.25 -14.72
N SER A 108 3.27 11.49 -15.69
CA SER A 108 4.04 10.57 -16.53
C SER A 108 4.83 9.50 -15.75
N ILE A 109 4.37 9.16 -14.54
CA ILE A 109 4.94 8.09 -13.73
C ILE A 109 4.24 6.78 -14.06
N ARG A 110 5.02 5.76 -14.43
CA ARG A 110 4.50 4.43 -14.75
C ARG A 110 4.05 3.71 -13.48
N VAL A 111 2.84 3.19 -13.47
CA VAL A 111 2.35 2.33 -12.36
C VAL A 111 2.36 0.86 -12.78
N VAL A 112 3.09 0.04 -12.03
CA VAL A 112 3.09 -1.42 -12.17
C VAL A 112 2.28 -2.01 -11.01
N ILE A 113 1.31 -2.85 -11.34
CA ILE A 113 0.45 -3.52 -10.35
C ILE A 113 0.40 -5.01 -10.71
N PRO A 114 0.83 -5.92 -9.83
CA PRO A 114 0.73 -7.35 -10.09
C PRO A 114 -0.74 -7.79 -10.27
N PRO A 115 -0.96 -8.94 -10.95
CA PRO A 115 -2.22 -9.66 -10.89
C PRO A 115 -2.67 -9.89 -9.45
N LEU A 116 -3.99 -9.87 -9.20
CA LEU A 116 -4.54 -9.98 -7.84
C LEU A 116 -4.04 -11.20 -7.06
N ILE A 117 -3.89 -12.35 -7.73
CA ILE A 117 -3.38 -13.59 -7.14
C ILE A 117 -1.94 -13.48 -6.62
N LEU A 118 -1.18 -12.48 -7.09
CA LEU A 118 0.20 -12.22 -6.68
C LEU A 118 0.32 -11.03 -5.71
N CYS A 119 -0.76 -10.31 -5.40
CA CYS A 119 -0.72 -9.16 -4.49
C CYS A 119 -0.78 -9.55 -3.01
N THR A 120 -1.42 -10.67 -2.68
CA THR A 120 -1.49 -11.22 -1.31
C THR A 120 -0.34 -12.18 -1.05
N ASP A 121 -0.05 -12.47 0.21
CA ASP A 121 1.03 -13.39 0.59
C ASP A 121 0.87 -14.76 -0.08
N ASN A 122 1.93 -15.19 -0.77
CA ASN A 122 1.95 -16.44 -1.52
C ASN A 122 3.37 -17.01 -1.60
N ALA A 123 3.50 -18.32 -1.77
CA ALA A 123 4.82 -18.97 -1.87
C ALA A 123 5.57 -18.62 -3.17
N ALA A 124 4.88 -18.19 -4.23
CA ALA A 124 5.52 -17.84 -5.50
C ALA A 124 6.41 -16.59 -5.37
N MET A 125 6.03 -15.61 -4.56
CA MET A 125 6.88 -14.43 -4.30
C MET A 125 8.17 -14.80 -3.54
N ILE A 126 8.08 -15.79 -2.64
CA ILE A 126 9.23 -16.32 -1.89
C ILE A 126 10.15 -17.10 -2.82
N ALA A 127 9.59 -17.97 -3.68
CA ALA A 127 10.35 -18.72 -4.67
C ALA A 127 11.07 -17.79 -5.67
N CYS A 128 10.39 -16.74 -6.14
CA CYS A 128 10.98 -15.71 -7.01
C CYS A 128 12.17 -15.01 -6.32
N THR A 129 11.99 -14.61 -5.06
CA THR A 129 13.06 -14.00 -4.26
C THR A 129 14.23 -14.97 -4.08
N ALA A 130 13.95 -16.23 -3.75
CA ALA A 130 14.96 -17.28 -3.58
C ALA A 130 15.73 -17.55 -4.88
N TYR A 131 15.07 -17.54 -6.03
CA TYR A 131 15.72 -17.68 -7.34
C TYR A 131 16.73 -16.56 -7.60
N TYR A 132 16.35 -15.30 -7.39
CA TYR A 132 17.30 -14.18 -7.55
C TYR A 132 18.41 -14.18 -6.48
N LYS A 133 18.14 -14.67 -5.27
CA LYS A 133 19.19 -14.89 -4.25
C LYS A 133 20.16 -16.00 -4.67
N TYR A 134 19.64 -17.12 -5.21
CA TYR A 134 20.43 -18.23 -5.73
C TYR A 134 21.36 -17.79 -6.88
N LEU A 135 20.85 -17.04 -7.85
CA LEU A 135 21.66 -16.50 -8.96
C LEU A 135 22.82 -15.61 -8.50
N ARG A 136 22.70 -15.00 -7.31
CA ARG A 136 23.74 -14.18 -6.69
C ARG A 136 24.63 -14.96 -5.71
N GLY A 137 24.45 -16.27 -5.58
CA GLY A 137 25.17 -17.10 -4.61
C GLY A 137 24.83 -16.80 -3.15
N ALA A 138 23.69 -16.16 -2.88
CA ALA A 138 23.27 -15.79 -1.53
C ALA A 138 22.55 -16.95 -0.84
N PHE A 139 23.33 -17.82 -0.19
CA PHE A 139 22.84 -18.95 0.59
C PHE A 139 22.79 -18.64 2.08
N ALA A 140 21.79 -19.19 2.77
CA ALA A 140 21.70 -19.13 4.23
C ALA A 140 22.39 -20.35 4.86
N PRO A 141 23.00 -20.21 6.06
CA PRO A 141 23.53 -21.34 6.80
C PRO A 141 22.40 -22.21 7.38
N LEU A 142 22.72 -23.46 7.74
CA LEU A 142 21.77 -24.37 8.40
C LEU A 142 21.35 -23.90 9.80
N THR A 143 22.03 -22.89 10.36
CA THR A 143 21.70 -22.25 11.64
C THR A 143 20.66 -21.13 11.51
N LEU A 144 20.06 -20.95 10.33
CA LEU A 144 19.02 -19.95 10.08
C LEU A 144 17.86 -20.09 11.07
N ASN A 145 17.44 -18.96 11.64
CA ASN A 145 16.29 -18.88 12.54
C ASN A 145 15.37 -17.73 12.12
N ALA A 146 14.09 -17.83 12.46
CA ALA A 146 13.09 -16.81 12.18
C ALA A 146 13.43 -15.49 12.90
N VAL A 147 13.16 -14.36 12.22
CA VAL A 147 13.30 -13.01 12.77
C VAL A 147 11.98 -12.28 12.50
N PRO A 148 11.12 -12.12 13.52
CA PRO A 148 9.77 -11.59 13.33
C PRO A 148 9.74 -10.09 12.99
N ASP A 149 10.82 -9.36 13.29
CA ASP A 149 10.98 -7.91 13.13
C ASP A 149 12.07 -7.55 12.10
N LEU A 150 12.39 -8.47 11.18
CA LEU A 150 13.38 -8.22 10.13
C LEU A 150 12.98 -7.01 9.29
N LYS A 151 13.86 -6.01 9.24
CA LYS A 151 13.60 -4.78 8.47
C LYS A 151 13.80 -5.01 6.98
N LEU A 152 12.98 -4.33 6.18
CA LEU A 152 13.08 -4.37 4.74
C LEU A 152 14.42 -3.77 4.28
N GLY A 153 15.14 -4.50 3.43
CA GLY A 153 16.46 -4.09 2.94
C GLY A 153 17.63 -4.48 3.84
N GLU A 154 17.37 -5.07 5.02
CA GLU A 154 18.41 -5.68 5.84
C GLU A 154 18.54 -7.17 5.52
N ASP A 155 19.78 -7.65 5.44
CA ASP A 155 20.10 -9.08 5.38
C ASP A 155 20.91 -9.46 6.61
N ARG A 156 20.60 -10.63 7.20
CA ARG A 156 21.18 -11.09 8.47
C ARG A 156 22.55 -11.77 8.33
N TYR A 157 23.05 -11.95 7.11
CA TYR A 157 24.27 -12.72 6.87
C TYR A 157 25.18 -11.97 5.91
N GLU A 158 26.50 -11.99 6.20
CA GLU A 158 27.57 -11.45 5.34
C GLU A 158 27.77 -12.26 4.04
N GLY A 159 26.71 -12.87 3.52
CA GLY A 159 26.68 -13.49 2.21
C GLY A 159 26.53 -12.43 1.11
N ASN A 160 27.61 -11.69 0.85
CA ASN A 160 27.90 -10.99 -0.40
C ASN A 160 26.75 -10.19 -1.06
N PHE A 161 26.04 -9.33 -0.31
CA PHE A 161 25.07 -8.39 -0.89
C PHE A 161 25.71 -7.17 -1.57
N LYS A 162 27.03 -6.99 -1.48
CA LYS A 162 27.74 -5.90 -2.15
C LYS A 162 28.04 -6.28 -3.61
N GLY A 163 27.10 -5.97 -4.51
CA GLY A 163 27.49 -5.46 -5.84
C GLY A 163 27.27 -6.32 -7.10
N VAL A 164 26.60 -7.48 -7.07
CA VAL A 164 26.27 -8.17 -8.33
C VAL A 164 24.90 -7.70 -8.85
N LEU A 165 24.94 -6.67 -9.71
CA LEU A 165 23.81 -6.36 -10.60
C LEU A 165 23.67 -7.51 -11.59
N ILE A 166 22.51 -8.17 -11.59
CA ILE A 166 22.19 -9.14 -12.64
C ILE A 166 21.87 -8.31 -13.89
N SER A 167 22.79 -8.31 -14.85
CA SER A 167 22.54 -7.71 -16.17
C SER A 167 21.40 -8.47 -16.85
N PRO A 168 20.45 -7.77 -17.51
CA PRO A 168 19.37 -8.45 -18.22
C PRO A 168 19.95 -9.11 -19.48
N GLY A 169 20.17 -10.44 -19.44
CA GLY A 169 20.63 -11.19 -20.61
C GLY A 169 21.41 -12.48 -20.36
N ALA A 170 21.08 -13.24 -19.30
CA ALA A 170 21.59 -14.59 -19.11
C ALA A 170 20.42 -15.59 -19.04
#